data_AF-A0A0F2Q8E2-F1
#
_entry.id   AF-A0A0F2Q8E2-F1
#
_cell.length_a   1.000
_cell.length_b   1.000
_cell.length_c   1.000
_cell.angle_alpha   90.00
_cell.angle_beta   90.00
_cell.angle_gamma   90.00
#
_symmetry.space_group_name_H-M   'P 1'
#
loop_
_entity.id
_entity.type
_entity.pdbx_description
1 polymer ?
#
loop_
_entity_poly.entity_id
_entity_poly.type
_entity_poly.pdbx_seq_one_letter_code
_entity_poly.pdbx_strand_id
1 'polypeptide(L)' 'MTKTKSKINKCPLCDSNLIGRLSNKSYYCQDCNHEVFLKSGLVKIFYISSDGNIELIEKLRYCC' A
#
# COMPACT_ATOMS: atom_id res chain seq x y z
N MET A 1 -8.85 -20.03 13.22
CA MET A 1 -8.27 -19.49 11.97
C MET A 1 -9.24 -18.48 11.36
N THR A 2 -8.98 -17.18 11.46
CA THR A 2 -9.65 -16.16 10.61
C THR A 2 -8.69 -14.98 10.44
N LYS A 3 -7.82 -15.05 9.41
CA LYS A 3 -7.01 -13.89 9.01
C LYS A 3 -7.94 -12.88 8.35
N THR A 4 -8.39 -11.89 9.11
CA THR A 4 -9.17 -10.74 8.61
C THR A 4 -8.38 -10.09 7.47
N LYS A 5 -8.86 -10.26 6.23
CA LYS A 5 -8.25 -9.61 5.05
C LYS A 5 -8.49 -8.11 5.16
N SER A 6 -7.47 -7.33 5.51
CA SER A 6 -7.47 -5.88 5.35
C SER A 6 -7.58 -5.56 3.86
N LYS A 7 -8.79 -5.26 3.39
CA LYS A 7 -9.07 -4.91 1.99
C LYS A 7 -8.95 -3.39 1.85
N ILE A 8 -7.98 -2.94 1.07
CA ILE A 8 -7.85 -1.53 0.68
C ILE A 8 -8.63 -1.36 -0.63
N ASN A 9 -9.67 -0.53 -0.61
CA ASN A 9 -10.49 -0.24 -1.79
C ASN A 9 -10.16 1.11 -2.44
N LYS A 10 -9.38 1.96 -1.75
CA LYS A 10 -8.96 3.29 -2.21
C LYS A 10 -7.52 3.54 -1.84
N CYS A 11 -6.82 4.31 -2.66
CA CYS A 11 -5.48 4.75 -2.33
C CYS A 11 -5.52 5.68 -1.11
N PRO A 12 -4.76 5.40 -0.03
CA PRO A 12 -4.74 6.27 1.15
C PRO A 12 -4.02 7.60 0.92
N LEU A 13 -3.32 7.77 -0.22
CA LEU A 13 -2.60 8.99 -0.56
C LEU A 13 -3.36 9.93 -1.48
N CYS A 14 -4.00 9.40 -2.52
CA CYS A 14 -4.70 10.21 -3.53
C CYS A 14 -6.21 9.94 -3.61
N ASP A 15 -6.75 9.09 -2.74
CA ASP A 15 -8.17 8.67 -2.73
C ASP A 15 -8.66 7.98 -4.03
N SER A 16 -7.76 7.70 -4.97
CA SER A 16 -8.11 7.02 -6.23
C SER A 16 -8.65 5.61 -5.97
N ASN A 17 -9.69 5.25 -6.74
CA ASN A 17 -10.25 3.90 -6.76
C ASN A 17 -9.40 2.93 -7.61
N LEU A 18 -8.40 3.44 -8.34
CA LEU A 18 -7.47 2.66 -9.17
C LEU A 18 -6.36 2.02 -8.34
N ILE A 19 -6.74 1.37 -7.24
CA ILE A 19 -5.83 0.59 -6.41
C ILE A 19 -6.02 -0.90 -6.67
N GLY A 20 -4.99 -1.50 -7.24
CA GLY A 20 -4.92 -2.93 -7.54
C GLY A 20 -4.26 -3.69 -6.41
N ARG A 21 -4.67 -4.94 -6.20
CA ARG A 21 -3.98 -5.84 -5.29
C ARG A 21 -2.83 -6.51 -6.04
N LEU A 22 -1.59 -6.19 -5.68
CA LEU A 22 -0.40 -6.79 -6.30
C LEU A 22 -0.05 -8.14 -5.64
N SER A 23 -0.20 -8.24 -4.31
CA SER A 23 0.07 -9.48 -3.58
C SER A 23 -0.90 -9.67 -2.42
N ASN A 24 -0.72 -10.77 -1.68
CA ASN A 24 -1.58 -11.06 -0.53
C ASN A 24 -1.51 -9.95 0.54
N LYS A 25 -0.41 -9.20 0.56
CA LYS A 25 -0.05 -8.16 1.54
C LYS A 25 0.29 -6.82 0.89
N SER A 26 0.26 -6.68 -0.43
CA SER A 26 0.62 -5.43 -1.11
C SER A 26 -0.44 -4.99 -2.10
N TYR A 27 -0.57 -3.68 -2.22
CA TYR A 27 -1.51 -2.98 -3.09
C TYR A 27 -0.73 -1.92 -3.86
N TYR A 28 -1.08 -1.69 -5.12
CA TYR A 28 -0.44 -0.71 -5.98
C TYR A 28 -1.49 0.24 -6.54
N CYS A 29 -1.25 1.54 -6.43
CA CYS A 29 -2.09 2.56 -7.04
C CYS A 29 -1.52 2.97 -8.40
N GLN A 30 -2.34 2.85 -9.46
CA GLN A 30 -1.94 3.21 -10.81
C GLN A 30 -1.92 4.72 -11.07
N ASP A 31 -2.58 5.50 -10.20
CA ASP A 31 -2.76 6.94 -10.39
C ASP A 31 -1.57 7.73 -9.83
N CYS A 32 -1.15 7.38 -8.62
CA CYS A 32 -0.03 8.04 -7.94
C CYS A 32 1.26 7.21 -7.94
N ASN A 33 1.29 6.04 -8.57
CA ASN A 33 2.44 5.12 -8.60
C ASN A 33 2.99 4.71 -7.22
N HIS A 34 2.11 4.63 -6.20
CA HIS A 34 2.51 4.20 -4.87
C HIS A 34 2.15 2.74 -4.60
N GLU A 35 3.08 2.01 -3.98
CA GLU A 35 2.86 0.67 -3.44
C GLU A 35 2.64 0.72 -1.92
N VAL A 36 1.52 0.16 -1.47
CA VAL A 36 1.14 0.03 -0.06
C VAL A 36 1.34 -1.41 0.39
N PHE A 37 2.18 -1.61 1.39
CA PHE A 37 2.51 -2.93 1.95
C PHE A 37 1.98 -3.07 3.38
N LEU A 38 1.09 -4.05 3.59
CA LEU A 38 0.45 -4.39 4.84
C LEU A 38 1.08 -5.65 5.46
N LYS A 39 1.76 -5.51 6.59
CA LYS A 39 2.32 -6.67 7.32
C LYS A 39 2.13 -6.52 8.83
N SER A 40 1.25 -7.33 9.40
CA SER A 40 1.11 -7.52 10.85
C SER A 40 1.11 -6.21 11.66
N GLY A 41 0.18 -5.29 11.33
CA GLY A 41 0.08 -3.98 12.00
C GLY A 41 1.06 -2.91 11.48
N LEU A 42 1.90 -3.23 10.49
CA LEU A 42 2.73 -2.25 9.79
C LEU A 42 2.13 -1.95 8.42
N VAL A 43 2.04 -0.66 8.11
CA VAL A 43 1.79 -0.15 6.77
C VAL A 43 3.05 0.55 6.30
N LYS A 44 3.57 0.13 5.16
CA LYS A 44 4.64 0.84 4.47
C LYS A 44 4.10 1.36 3.15
N ILE A 45 4.44 2.58 2.82
CA ILE A 45 4.07 3.21 1.56
C ILE A 45 5.36 3.52 0.81
N PHE A 46 5.48 2.96 -0.39
CA PHE A 46 6.60 3.17 -1.29
C PHE A 46 6.13 3.96 -2.49
N TYR A 47 6.90 4.95 -2.92
CA TYR A 47 6.73 5.62 -4.19
C TYR A 47 7.62 4.95 -5.23
N ILE A 48 7.04 4.67 -6.40
CA ILE A 48 7.78 4.15 -7.54
C ILE A 48 7.96 5.29 -8.53
N SER A 49 9.17 5.85 -8.54
CA SER A 49 9.57 6.89 -9.48
C SER A 49 9.56 6.33 -10.91
N SER A 50 9.35 7.22 -11.88
CA SER A 50 9.34 6.88 -13.31
C SER A 50 10.64 6.21 -13.79
N ASP A 51 11.77 6.48 -13.12
CA ASP A 51 13.07 5.85 -13.38
C ASP A 51 13.18 4.42 -12.81
N GLY A 52 12.13 3.89 -12.19
CA GLY A 52 12.10 2.58 -11.56
C GLY A 52 12.70 2.54 -10.15
N ASN A 53 13.11 3.70 -9.61
CA ASN A 53 13.55 3.81 -8.22
C ASN A 53 12.37 3.68 -7.26
N ILE A 54 12.59 2.99 -6.14
CA ILE A 54 11.57 2.77 -5.12
C ILE A 54 12.00 3.48 -3.84
N GLU A 55 11.22 4.45 -3.42
CA GLU A 55 11.49 5.27 -2.23
C GLU A 55 10.44 4.99 -1.16
N LEU A 56 10.88 4.72 0.08
CA LEU A 56 9.96 4.60 1.21
C LEU A 56 9.50 6.00 1.61
N ILE A 57 8.21 6.28 1.41
CA ILE A 57 7.61 7.55 1.77
C ILE A 57 7.19 7.54 3.23
N GLU A 58 6.48 6.49 3.65
CA GLU A 58 5.91 6.45 4.99
C GLU A 58 5.88 5.05 5.58
N LYS A 59 6.05 4.97 6.90
CA LYS A 59 5.93 3.74 7.67
C LYS A 59 5.07 3.99 8.90
N LEU A 60 3.81 3.58 8.81
CA LEU A 60 2.87 3.64 9.92
C LEU A 60 2.91 2.33 10.69
N ARG A 61 3.14 2.41 12.00
CA ARG A 61 2.83 1.34 12.95
C ARG A 61 1.41 1.58 13.45
N TYR A 62 0.50 0.66 13.15
CA TYR A 62 -0.65 0.47 14.01
C TYR A 62 -0.13 -0.17 15.30
N CYS A 63 0.04 0.65 16.34
CA CYS A 63 0.10 0.14 17.71
C CYS A 63 -1.30 -0.38 18.04
N CYS A 64 -1.45 -1.70 18.06
CA CYS A 64 -2.50 -2.33 18.86
C CYS A 64 -2.25 -2.03 20.34
#